data_AF-A0A957VNX8-F1
#
_entry.id   AF-A0A957VNX8-F1
#
_cell.length_a   1.000
_cell.length_b   1.000
_cell.length_c   1.000
_cell.angle_alpha   90.00
_cell.angle_beta   90.00
_cell.angle_gamma   90.00
#
_symmetry.space_group_name_H-M   'P 1'
#
loop_
_entity.id
_entity.type
_entity.pdbx_description
1 polymer ?
#
loop_
_entity_poly.entity_id
_entity_poly.type
_entity_poly.pdbx_seq_one_letter_code
_entity_poly.pdbx_strand_id
1 'polypeptide(L)'
;MTKYAFFNGAIVPIDQAKVSVMTHTLNYGTGCFGGLRAYWNPEQEQLYAFRFVDHFRRFLNSAKLLLAELPYTAEELAAITLDLLRTEG
;
A
#
# COMPACT_ATOMS: atom_id res chain seq x y z
N MET A 1 4.91 13.24 -10.37
CA MET A 1 4.98 11.76 -10.53
C MET A 1 5.45 11.21 -9.20
N THR A 2 4.89 10.08 -8.76
CA THR A 2 5.25 9.46 -7.48
C THR A 2 6.75 9.12 -7.44
N LYS A 3 7.43 9.44 -6.33
CA LYS A 3 8.87 9.31 -6.14
C LYS A 3 9.23 8.07 -5.33
N TYR A 4 8.37 7.64 -4.41
CA TYR A 4 8.65 6.54 -3.49
C TYR A 4 7.58 5.44 -3.53
N ALA A 5 7.96 4.24 -3.09
CA ALA A 5 7.03 3.14 -2.82
C ALA A 5 7.45 2.41 -1.55
N PHE A 6 6.47 1.85 -0.84
CA PHE A 6 6.76 0.83 0.17
C PHE A 6 6.96 -0.53 -0.50
N PHE A 7 8.13 -1.11 -0.38
CA PHE A 7 8.51 -2.36 -1.03
C PHE A 7 9.42 -3.19 -0.10
N ASN A 8 9.07 -4.47 0.11
CA ASN A 8 9.82 -5.42 0.94
C ASN A 8 10.23 -4.88 2.33
N GLY A 9 9.32 -4.18 3.01
CA GLY A 9 9.53 -3.72 4.39
C GLY A 9 10.16 -2.32 4.52
N ALA A 10 10.44 -1.63 3.43
CA ALA A 10 11.03 -0.29 3.46
C ALA A 10 10.38 0.65 2.44
N ILE A 11 10.44 1.96 2.72
CA ILE A 11 10.15 2.99 1.72
C ILE A 11 11.40 3.17 0.86
N VAL A 12 11.27 2.96 -0.45
CA VAL A 12 12.36 3.01 -1.43
C VAL A 12 12.00 3.95 -2.58
N PRO A 13 13.00 4.50 -3.31
CA PRO A 13 12.74 5.15 -4.59
C PRO A 13 11.95 4.24 -5.54
N ILE A 14 10.99 4.81 -6.27
CA ILE A 14 10.03 4.05 -7.09
C ILE A 14 10.71 3.18 -8.14
N ASP A 15 11.87 3.61 -8.66
CA ASP A 15 12.66 2.87 -9.64
C ASP A 15 13.35 1.62 -9.06
N GLN A 16 13.43 1.49 -7.73
CA GLN A 16 13.98 0.33 -7.03
C GLN A 16 12.93 -0.72 -6.68
N ALA A 17 11.64 -0.38 -6.73
CA ALA A 17 10.53 -1.30 -6.50
C ALA A 17 10.31 -2.24 -7.72
N LYS A 18 11.27 -3.12 -7.97
CA LYS A 18 11.32 -3.99 -9.16
C LYS A 18 10.85 -5.40 -8.81
N VAL A 19 10.09 -5.99 -9.73
CA VAL A 19 9.66 -7.39 -9.67
C VAL A 19 10.04 -8.11 -10.96
N SER A 20 10.27 -9.42 -10.88
CA SER A 20 10.50 -10.23 -12.08
C SER A 20 9.21 -10.39 -12.89
N VAL A 21 9.31 -10.35 -14.22
CA VAL A 21 8.20 -10.70 -15.12
C VAL A 21 7.70 -12.13 -14.89
N MET A 22 8.54 -13.01 -14.33
CA MET A 22 8.17 -14.39 -14.02
C MET A 22 7.50 -14.57 -12.65
N THR A 23 7.18 -13.50 -11.94
CA THR A 23 6.46 -13.62 -10.65
C THR A 23 5.12 -14.32 -10.84
N HIS A 24 4.69 -15.08 -9.83
CA HIS A 24 3.42 -15.81 -9.87
C HIS A 24 2.22 -14.85 -10.05
N THR A 25 2.32 -13.64 -9.49
CA THR A 25 1.30 -12.59 -9.66
C THR A 25 1.17 -12.14 -11.12
N LEU A 26 2.28 -11.96 -11.85
CA LEU A 26 2.22 -11.53 -13.25
C LEU A 26 1.91 -12.69 -14.21
N ASN A 27 2.48 -13.88 -13.97
CA ASN A 27 2.27 -15.04 -14.83
C ASN A 27 0.88 -15.67 -14.69
N TYR A 28 0.33 -15.69 -13.47
CA TYR A 28 -0.90 -16.45 -13.16
C TYR A 28 -2.00 -15.57 -12.54
N GLY A 29 -1.79 -14.26 -12.43
CA GLY A 29 -2.76 -13.34 -11.82
C GLY A 29 -2.96 -13.58 -10.32
N THR A 30 -2.08 -14.33 -9.66
CA THR A 30 -2.23 -14.68 -8.24
C THR A 30 -1.75 -13.54 -7.36
N GLY A 31 -2.66 -12.63 -7.07
CA GLY A 31 -2.45 -11.52 -6.16
C GLY A 31 -3.76 -10.80 -5.88
N CYS A 32 -3.78 -10.02 -4.80
CA CYS A 32 -4.87 -9.10 -4.50
C CYS A 32 -4.31 -7.68 -4.39
N PHE A 33 -5.15 -6.69 -4.68
CA PHE A 33 -4.81 -5.29 -4.52
C PHE A 33 -5.97 -4.54 -3.87
N GLY A 34 -5.66 -3.40 -3.25
CA GLY A 34 -6.64 -2.50 -2.65
C GLY A 34 -6.43 -1.09 -3.16
N GLY A 35 -7.53 -0.41 -3.45
CA GLY A 35 -7.55 1.04 -3.65
C GLY A 35 -8.03 1.74 -2.37
N LEU A 36 -7.38 2.84 -2.03
CA LEU A 36 -7.82 3.80 -1.02
C LEU A 36 -7.56 5.22 -1.55
N ARG A 37 -8.21 6.21 -0.95
CA ARG A 37 -8.04 7.62 -1.33
C ARG A 37 -7.74 8.47 -0.10
N ALA A 38 -6.89 9.46 -0.32
CA ALA A 38 -6.73 10.59 0.56
C ALA A 38 -7.15 11.85 -0.19
N TYR A 39 -7.76 12.80 0.52
CA TYR A 39 -8.35 14.00 -0.04
C TYR A 39 -7.63 15.22 0.50
N TRP A 40 -7.10 16.07 -0.39
CA TRP A 40 -6.45 17.32 -0.02
C TRP A 40 -7.49 18.38 0.28
N ASN A 41 -7.42 18.97 1.48
CA ASN A 41 -8.16 20.17 1.83
C ASN A 41 -7.21 21.38 1.71
N PRO A 42 -7.40 22.28 0.72
CA PRO A 42 -6.52 23.42 0.52
C PRO A 42 -6.67 24.50 1.60
N GLU A 43 -7.83 24.65 2.22
CA GLU A 43 -8.06 25.67 3.27
C GLU A 43 -7.33 25.32 4.57
N GLN A 44 -7.16 24.03 4.83
CA GLN A 44 -6.54 23.52 6.04
C GLN A 44 -5.11 23.03 5.81
N GLU A 45 -4.64 23.09 4.55
CA GLU A 45 -3.36 22.54 4.11
C GLU A 45 -3.14 21.09 4.62
N GLN A 46 -4.21 20.29 4.56
CA GLN A 46 -4.24 18.96 5.20
C GLN A 46 -4.73 17.88 4.25
N LEU A 47 -3.99 16.77 4.23
CA LEU A 47 -4.39 15.55 3.53
C LEU A 47 -5.18 14.64 4.46
N TYR A 48 -6.40 14.28 4.07
CA TYR A 48 -7.30 13.42 4.84
C TYR A 48 -7.42 12.04 4.22
N ALA A 49 -6.79 11.05 4.86
CA ALA A 49 -6.89 9.64 4.53
C ALA A 49 -8.25 9.08 4.96
N PHE A 50 -9.05 8.54 4.01
CA PHE A 50 -10.38 8.03 4.32
C PHE A 50 -10.36 6.52 4.60
N ARG A 51 -10.78 6.13 5.82
CA ARG A 51 -11.00 4.73 6.25
C ARG A 51 -9.83 3.76 6.04
N PHE A 52 -8.58 4.21 6.17
CA PHE A 52 -7.38 3.38 5.90
C PHE A 52 -7.40 2.01 6.55
N VAL A 53 -7.69 1.94 7.86
CA VAL A 53 -7.68 0.68 8.60
C VAL A 53 -8.73 -0.30 8.04
N ASP A 54 -9.92 0.18 7.66
CA ASP A 54 -10.94 -0.69 7.05
C ASP A 54 -10.52 -1.21 5.68
N HIS A 55 -9.88 -0.36 4.86
CA HIS A 55 -9.32 -0.76 3.57
C HIS A 55 -8.24 -1.84 3.76
N PHE A 56 -7.35 -1.70 4.74
CA PHE A 56 -6.32 -2.69 5.02
C PHE A 56 -6.85 -3.98 5.63
N ARG A 57 -7.86 -3.92 6.51
CA ARG A 57 -8.56 -5.13 6.99
C ARG A 57 -9.15 -5.92 5.83
N ARG A 58 -9.82 -5.24 4.88
CA ARG A 58 -10.33 -5.88 3.67
C ARG A 58 -9.21 -6.48 2.82
N PHE A 59 -8.12 -5.75 2.61
CA PHE A 59 -6.96 -6.23 1.85
C PHE A 59 -6.34 -7.48 2.48
N LEU A 60 -6.10 -7.48 3.80
CA LEU A 60 -5.58 -8.64 4.52
C LEU A 60 -6.54 -9.84 4.44
N ASN A 61 -7.85 -9.62 4.49
CA ASN A 61 -8.83 -10.68 4.27
C ASN A 61 -8.77 -11.23 2.83
N SER A 62 -8.58 -10.39 1.81
CA SER A 62 -8.36 -10.84 0.43
C SER A 62 -7.08 -11.66 0.29
N ALA A 63 -5.99 -11.28 0.95
CA ALA A 63 -4.74 -12.04 0.95
C ALA A 63 -4.94 -13.44 1.56
N LYS A 64 -5.68 -13.54 2.67
CA LYS A 64 -6.03 -14.83 3.31
C LYS A 64 -6.79 -15.76 2.38
N LEU A 65 -7.73 -15.25 1.56
CA LEU A 65 -8.46 -16.05 0.57
C LEU A 65 -7.54 -16.63 -0.52
N LEU A 66 -6.40 -15.99 -0.78
CA LEU A 66 -5.36 -16.46 -1.69
C LEU A 66 -4.30 -17.34 -1.00
N LEU A 67 -4.52 -17.71 0.27
CA LEU A 67 -3.56 -18.43 1.11
C LEU A 67 -2.23 -17.68 1.26
N ALA A 68 -2.26 -16.34 1.15
CA ALA A 68 -1.12 -15.47 1.37
C ALA A 68 -1.20 -14.82 2.76
N GLU A 69 -0.08 -14.82 3.47
CA GLU A 69 0.06 -14.18 4.78
C GLU A 69 1.07 -13.03 4.68
N LEU A 70 0.68 -11.85 5.17
CA LEU A 70 1.56 -10.69 5.26
C LEU A 70 1.94 -10.47 6.72
N PRO A 71 3.20 -10.08 7.01
CA PRO A 71 3.69 -9.87 8.37
C PRO A 71 3.28 -8.49 8.93
N TYR A 72 2.04 -8.05 8.66
CA TYR A 72 1.54 -6.75 9.08
C TYR A 72 0.06 -6.81 9.48
N THR A 73 -0.28 -6.05 10.51
CA THR A 73 -1.65 -5.71 10.90
C THR A 73 -2.22 -4.59 10.03
N ALA A 74 -3.54 -4.38 10.08
CA ALA A 74 -4.17 -3.30 9.31
C ALA A 74 -3.73 -1.92 9.80
N GLU A 75 -3.49 -1.79 11.10
CA GLU A 75 -3.02 -0.61 11.79
C GLU A 75 -1.57 -0.29 11.40
N GLU A 76 -0.69 -1.29 11.32
CA GLU A 76 0.68 -1.11 10.83
C GLU A 76 0.72 -0.69 9.35
N LEU A 77 -0.09 -1.33 8.50
CA LEU A 77 -0.19 -0.92 7.09
C LEU A 77 -0.72 0.52 6.93
N ALA A 78 -1.67 0.93 7.79
CA ALA A 78 -2.14 2.30 7.82
C ALA A 78 -1.02 3.27 8.23
N ALA A 79 -0.23 2.94 9.26
CA ALA A 79 0.91 3.75 9.69
C ALA A 79 1.99 3.85 8.60
N ILE A 80 2.37 2.73 7.98
CA ILE A 80 3.33 2.68 6.85
C ILE A 80 2.86 3.57 5.70
N THR A 81 1.57 3.55 5.38
CA THR A 81 1.01 4.36 4.30
C THR A 81 1.04 5.86 4.64
N LEU A 82 0.81 6.23 5.90
CA LEU A 82 0.96 7.62 6.35
C LEU A 82 2.41 8.08 6.25
N ASP A 83 3.37 7.23 6.61
CA ASP A 83 4.80 7.56 6.49
C ASP A 83 5.25 7.67 5.03
N LEU A 84 4.72 6.83 4.15
CA LEU A 84 4.93 6.95 2.71
C LEU A 84 4.39 8.28 2.17
N LEU A 85 3.17 8.67 2.55
CA LEU A 85 2.58 9.95 2.13
C LEU A 85 3.41 11.14 2.61
N ARG A 86 3.89 11.13 3.86
CA ARG A 86 4.78 12.17 4.41
C ARG A 86 6.13 12.23 3.69
N THR A 87 6.65 11.08 3.25
CA THR A 87 7.92 11.00 2.52
C THR A 87 7.79 11.55 1.10
N GLU A 88 6.62 11.38 0.48
CA GLU A 88 6.34 11.86 -0.87
C GLU A 88 6.30 13.40 -0.96
N GLY A 89 5.82 14.05 0.11
CA GLY A 89 5.65 15.50 0.23
C GLY A 89 4.22 15.92 -0.02
#